data_AF-A0A7V9LZN4-F1
#
_entry.id   AF-A0A7V9LZN4-F1
#
_cell.length_a   1.000
_cell.length_b   1.000
_cell.length_c   1.000
_cell.angle_alpha   90.00
_cell.angle_beta   90.00
_cell.angle_gamma   90.00
#
_symmetry.space_group_name_H-M   'P 1'
#
loop_
_entity.id
_entity.type
_entity.pdbx_description
1 polymer ?
#
loop_
_entity_poly.entity_id
_entity_poly.type
_entity_poly.pdbx_seq_one_letter_code
_entity_poly.pdbx_strand_id
1 'polypeptide(L)' 'SERRHHLAGAVGAALLESMLQRRWLVAGQQPRALRVTRAGYDGIERTFGFDPHRVEAHRVDPGAVGNGLDA' A
#
# COMPACT_ATOMS: atom_id res chain seq x y z
N SER A 1 -14.79 9.39 -8.34
CA SER A 1 -14.49 9.15 -9.77
C SER A 1 -14.49 10.52 -10.40
N GLU A 2 -13.35 11.16 -10.64
CA GLU A 2 -12.62 11.08 -11.91
C GLU A 2 -11.07 11.18 -11.69
N ARG A 3 -10.35 10.25 -12.33
CA ARG A 3 -8.89 10.14 -12.51
C ARG A 3 -7.94 10.03 -11.31
N ARG A 4 -8.07 10.79 -10.21
CA ARG A 4 -7.05 10.73 -9.12
C ARG A 4 -7.20 9.53 -8.18
N HIS A 5 -8.43 9.17 -7.81
CA HIS A 5 -8.68 8.02 -6.92
C HIS A 5 -8.48 6.67 -7.61
N HIS A 6 -8.83 6.56 -8.90
CA HIS A 6 -8.64 5.33 -9.67
C HIS A 6 -7.19 5.11 -10.09
N LEU A 7 -6.44 6.19 -10.38
CA LEU A 7 -5.01 6.10 -10.65
C LEU A 7 -4.24 5.71 -9.39
N ALA A 8 -4.60 6.24 -8.22
CA ALA A 8 -4.03 5.80 -6.95
C ALA A 8 -4.28 4.30 -6.71
N GLY A 9 -5.46 3.80 -7.05
CA GLY A 9 -5.78 2.36 -6.99
C GLY A 9 -4.96 1.51 -7.97
N ALA A 10 -4.85 1.93 -9.23
CA ALA A 10 -4.11 1.19 -10.26
C ALA A 10 -2.60 1.16 -9.98
N VAL A 11 -2.03 2.29 -9.56
CA VAL A 11 -0.61 2.38 -9.18
C VAL A 11 -0.34 1.53 -7.94
N GLY A 12 -1.22 1.58 -6.92
CA GLY A 12 -1.11 0.73 -5.74
C GLY A 12 -1.17 -0.76 -6.08
N ALA A 13 -2.04 -1.16 -7.00
CA ALA A 13 -2.14 -2.53 -7.47
C ALA A 13 -0.86 -2.99 -8.20
N ALA A 14 -0.33 -2.17 -9.12
CA ALA A 14 0.91 -2.48 -9.83
C ALA A 14 2.13 -2.55 -8.90
N LEU A 15 2.18 -1.67 -7.89
CA LEU A 15 3.21 -1.70 -6.86
C LEU A 15 3.14 -2.98 -6.03
N LEU A 16 1.93 -3.35 -5.56
CA LEU A 16 1.70 -4.58 -4.82
C LEU A 16 2.10 -5.81 -5.64
N GLU A 17 1.68 -5.89 -6.89
CA GLU A 17 2.04 -6.97 -7.80
C GLU A 17 3.56 -7.07 -7.96
N SER A 18 4.23 -5.95 -8.21
CA SER A 18 5.70 -5.91 -8.36
C SER A 18 6.42 -6.41 -7.11
N MET A 19 5.95 -6.02 -5.93
CA MET A 19 6.52 -6.45 -4.65
C MET A 19 6.26 -7.94 -4.37
N LEU A 20 5.11 -8.48 -4.77
CA LEU A 20 4.80 -9.91 -4.66
C LEU A 20 5.67 -10.75 -5.62
N GLN A 21 5.82 -10.32 -6.88
CA GLN A 21 6.66 -10.99 -7.88
C GLN A 21 8.12 -11.06 -7.44
N ARG A 22 8.62 -9.99 -6.79
CA ARG A 22 9.98 -9.93 -6.22
C ARG A 22 10.13 -10.66 -4.88
N ARG A 23 9.05 -11.24 -4.35
CA ARG A 23 9.00 -11.91 -3.03
C ARG A 23 9.36 -10.97 -1.87
N TRP A 24 9.16 -9.67 -2.04
CA TRP A 24 9.31 -8.67 -0.98
C TRP A 24 8.12 -8.73 -0.02
N LEU A 25 6.95 -9.04 -0.56
CA LEU A 25 5.73 -9.31 0.20
C LEU A 25 5.30 -10.77 0.00
N VAL A 26 4.73 -11.35 1.06
CA VAL A 26 4.11 -12.68 1.05
C VAL A 26 2.83 -12.67 1.89
N ALA A 27 1.96 -13.66 1.68
CA ALA A 27 0.74 -13.80 2.48
C ALA A 27 1.05 -13.93 3.98
N GLY A 28 0.33 -13.16 4.79
CA GLY A 28 0.33 -13.21 6.25
C GLY A 28 -0.50 -14.37 6.81
N GLN A 29 -0.60 -14.43 8.14
CA GLN A 29 -1.41 -15.44 8.84
C GLN A 29 -2.91 -15.15 8.78
N GLN A 30 -3.30 -13.91 8.49
CA GLN A 30 -4.70 -13.48 8.42
C GLN A 30 -5.10 -13.19 6.97
N PRO A 31 -6.38 -13.37 6.61
CA PRO A 31 -6.89 -12.97 5.30
C PRO A 31 -6.60 -11.49 5.02
N ARG A 32 -6.08 -11.19 3.83
CA ARG A 32 -5.67 -9.83 3.40
C ARG A 32 -4.52 -9.21 4.21
N ALA A 33 -3.86 -9.95 5.09
CA ALA A 33 -2.60 -9.52 5.68
C ALA A 33 -1.42 -9.88 4.76
N LEU A 34 -0.47 -8.97 4.66
CA LEU A 34 0.81 -9.18 4.00
C LEU A 34 1.93 -9.13 5.03
N ARG A 35 2.98 -9.91 4.80
CA ARG A 35 4.22 -9.89 5.58
C ARG A 35 5.36 -9.49 4.68
N VAL A 36 6.20 -8.57 5.16
CA VAL A 36 7.44 -8.18 4.50
C VAL A 36 8.50 -9.25 4.77
N THR A 37 9.18 -9.74 3.74
CA THR A 37 10.30 -10.68 3.89
C THR A 37 11.59 -9.92 4.18
N ARG A 38 12.66 -10.60 4.63
CA ARG A 38 13.97 -9.97 4.81
C ARG A 38 14.46 -9.27 3.53
N ALA A 39 14.38 -9.95 2.39
CA ALA A 39 14.70 -9.36 1.09
C ALA A 39 13.77 -8.18 0.72
N GLY A 40 12.54 -8.18 1.25
CA GLY A 40 11.60 -7.07 1.12
C GLY A 40 12.04 -5.82 1.89
N TYR A 41 12.54 -5.97 3.12
CA TYR A 41 13.09 -4.86 3.89
C TYR A 41 14.24 -4.19 3.12
N ASP A 42 15.25 -4.97 2.73
CA ASP A 42 16.41 -4.47 1.98
C ASP A 42 16.02 -3.87 0.61
N GLY A 43 15.05 -4.50 -0.07
CA GLY A 43 14.54 -4.07 -1.36
C GLY A 43 13.80 -2.74 -1.31
N ILE A 44 12.92 -2.58 -0.31
CA ILE A 44 12.12 -1.37 -0.11
C ILE A 44 13.03 -0.20 0.27
N GLU A 45 13.95 -0.38 1.22
CA GLU A 45 14.87 0.68 1.62
C GLU A 45 15.70 1.17 0.42
N ARG A 46 16.28 0.24 -0.35
CA ARG A 46 17.07 0.59 -1.54
C ARG A 46 16.28 1.26 -2.66
N THR A 47 14.99 0.94 -2.80
CA THR A 47 14.17 1.42 -3.93
C THR A 47 13.46 2.72 -3.61
N PHE A 48 13.01 2.89 -2.36
CA PHE A 48 12.17 4.01 -1.95
C PHE A 48 12.83 4.93 -0.91
N GLY A 49 13.99 4.55 -0.36
CA GLY A 49 14.78 5.38 0.54
C GLY A 49 14.22 5.53 1.95
N PHE A 50 13.31 4.66 2.38
CA PHE A 50 12.77 4.66 3.73
C PHE A 50 12.81 3.27 4.36
N ASP A 51 13.05 3.24 5.68
CA ASP A 51 13.01 2.04 6.49
C ASP A 51 11.55 1.63 6.78
N PRO A 52 11.06 0.49 6.26
CA PRO A 52 9.70 0.04 6.52
C PRO A 52 9.45 -0.41 7.96
N HIS A 53 10.47 -0.47 8.84
CA HIS A 53 10.26 -0.59 10.29
C HIS A 53 9.81 0.72 10.95
N ARG A 54 9.96 1.87 10.28
CA ARG A 54 9.68 3.22 10.84
C ARG A 54 8.47 3.91 10.23
N VAL A 55 7.71 3.25 9.36
CA VAL A 55 6.46 3.82 8.84
C VAL A 55 5.42 3.85 9.96
N GLU A 56 5.25 5.02 10.58
CA GLU A 56 4.09 5.30 11.42
C GLU A 56 2.86 5.28 10.49
N ALA A 57 1.86 4.47 10.84
CA ALA A 57 0.63 4.43 10.08
C ALA A 57 -0.07 5.78 10.21
N HIS A 58 0.09 6.64 9.21
CA HIS A 58 -0.75 7.82 9.05
C HIS A 58 -2.18 7.30 8.81
N ARG A 59 -3.03 7.38 9.84
CA ARG A 59 -4.45 7.04 9.70
C ARG A 59 -5.03 7.94 8.61
N VAL A 60 -5.35 7.35 7.47
CA VAL A 60 -6.28 7.97 6.53
C VAL A 60 -7.66 7.89 7.19
N ASP A 61 -8.17 9.02 7.67
CA ASP A 61 -9.51 9.09 8.24
C ASP A 61 -10.54 8.61 7.20
N PRO A 62 -11.29 7.53 7.46
CA PRO A 62 -12.28 7.01 6.52
C PRO A 62 -13.50 7.93 6.35
N GLY A 63 -13.58 9.04 7.09
CA GLY A 63 -14.71 9.98 7.10
C GLY A 63 -14.64 11.15 6.12
N ALA A 64 -13.56 11.32 5.35
CA ALA A 64 -13.40 12.47 4.45
C ALA A 64 -14.02 12.29 3.05
N VAL A 65 -14.95 11.35 2.87
CA VAL A 65 -15.76 11.23 1.66
C VAL A 65 -17.18 11.69 2.00
N GLY A 66 -17.39 13.01 1.96
CA GLY A 66 -18.72 13.58 2.06
C GLY A 66 -19.56 13.13 0.86
N ASN A 67 -20.64 12.39 1.12
CA ASN A 67 -21.73 12.21 0.17
C ASN A 67 -22.46 13.57 0.06
N GLY A 68 -22.07 14.35 -0.94
CA GLY A 68 -22.85 15.50 -1.41
C GLY A 68 -23.79 15.07 -2.54
N LEU A 69 -24.75 14.22 -2.21
CA LEU A 69 -26.01 14.10 -2.94
C LEU A 69 -27.09 14.36 -1.90
N ASP A 70 -27.94 15.36 -2.20
CA ASP A 70 -29.13 15.83 -1.48
C ASP A 70 -28.98 17.18 -0.74
N ALA A 71 -28.88 18.25 -1.54
CA ALA A 71 -29.62 19.52 -1.38
C ALA A 71 -29.47 20.38 -2.65
#